data_AF-A0A7S3D793-F1
#
_entry.id   AF-A0A7S3D793-F1
#
_cell.length_a   1.000
_cell.length_b   1.000
_cell.length_c   1.000
_cell.angle_alpha   90.00
_cell.angle_beta   90.00
_cell.angle_gamma   90.00
#
_symmetry.space_group_name_H-M   'P 1'
#
loop_
_entity.id
_entity.type
_entity.pdbx_description
1 polymer ?
#
loop_
_entity_poly.entity_id
_entity_poly.type
_entity_poly.pdbx_seq_one_letter_code
_entity_poly.pdbx_strand_id
1 'polypeptide(L)'
;EPFLICFVLLLVEDARPQLNATANSMKGKGSEAIENYKNCSFRFISIENIHVMRSSSNSLRDLCLSANVDSADFLSLLSGTGWMQHISRVMAGANEVVRMLTELDMSVVVHCSDGWDRTSQLVSLAQLMIDSYYRTFEGFSVLVEKDWISFGHKFHDRCGLDCITSTTSPNFSPIFLQFLDCVFQLAMQFPRAFEFGEDYLLLLAEAVYSGAFGNFLFNNEHQRKRMRVRKRTPSVWLHLNAKREELLNPLYRRTVTPLVPRPAVCDLTFWRRLYLGGEDIEEVKVGVMQEIRDLRERIDEQKREKRVQSVLFKWRFVALRRAFDGWLQHTEREVEQVIEQRRASLLSGGGGPISPSREGGGDHLFFNAYAAASPSPSHHVGVDGMSGEAEMEGEGEEIEGGGVQRAHLHHALQLSGVASGSIGSVGSISRDRMGSVLMSLFGLHAEK
;
A
#
# COMPACT_ATOMS: atom_id res chain seq x y z
N GLU A 1 18.12 -59.37 1.88
CA GLU A 1 18.17 -58.10 1.13
C GLU A 1 17.78 -56.99 2.09
N PRO A 2 18.59 -55.93 2.28
CA PRO A 2 18.13 -54.81 3.08
C PRO A 2 17.08 -54.07 2.24
N PHE A 3 15.90 -53.88 2.83
CA PHE A 3 14.84 -53.04 2.30
C PHE A 3 15.42 -51.66 1.99
N LEU A 4 15.58 -51.37 0.70
CA LEU A 4 15.87 -50.03 0.21
C LEU A 4 14.61 -49.20 0.47
N ILE A 5 14.47 -48.65 1.68
CA ILE A 5 13.48 -47.61 1.95
C ILE A 5 13.97 -46.40 1.16
N CYS A 6 13.47 -46.27 -0.07
CA CYS A 6 13.68 -45.10 -0.89
C CYS A 6 12.88 -43.97 -0.24
N PHE A 7 13.51 -43.21 0.66
CA PHE A 7 12.92 -42.02 1.24
C PHE A 7 12.77 -41.00 0.12
N VAL A 8 11.61 -40.97 -0.53
CA VAL A 8 11.24 -39.82 -1.35
C VAL A 8 11.01 -38.67 -0.38
N LEU A 9 11.94 -37.72 -0.36
CA LEU A 9 11.92 -36.59 0.58
C LEU A 9 11.25 -35.35 -0.03
N LEU A 10 11.11 -35.31 -1.36
CA LEU A 10 10.63 -34.14 -2.10
C LEU A 10 9.80 -34.56 -3.32
N LEU A 11 8.57 -34.07 -3.44
CA LEU A 11 7.81 -34.17 -4.68
C LEU A 11 8.00 -32.87 -5.49
N VAL A 12 8.37 -33.00 -6.76
CA VAL A 12 8.37 -31.92 -7.73
C VAL A 12 7.10 -32.02 -8.57
N GLU A 13 6.23 -31.02 -8.43
CA GLU A 13 5.00 -30.92 -9.21
C GLU A 13 5.11 -29.85 -10.28
N ASP A 14 5.14 -30.31 -11.52
CA ASP A 14 5.06 -29.46 -12.69
C ASP A 14 3.60 -29.28 -13.09
N ALA A 15 3.11 -28.05 -12.97
CA ALA A 15 1.73 -27.74 -13.27
C ALA A 15 1.35 -27.97 -14.75
N ARG A 16 2.32 -28.13 -15.65
CA ARG A 16 2.08 -28.29 -17.09
C ARG A 16 1.59 -29.70 -17.45
N PRO A 17 0.94 -29.85 -18.62
CA PRO A 17 0.87 -31.15 -19.30
C PRO A 17 2.28 -31.59 -19.74
N GLN A 18 2.55 -32.89 -19.71
CA GLN A 18 3.84 -33.46 -20.09
C GLN A 18 4.30 -33.00 -21.49
N LEU A 19 3.38 -32.96 -22.47
CA LEU A 19 3.69 -32.51 -23.82
C LEU A 19 4.22 -31.06 -23.87
N ASN A 20 3.62 -30.17 -23.07
CA ASN A 20 4.04 -28.77 -23.00
C ASN A 20 5.39 -28.61 -22.30
N ALA A 21 5.71 -29.49 -21.33
CA ALA A 21 7.02 -29.53 -20.69
C ALA A 21 8.10 -30.02 -21.65
N THR A 22 7.83 -31.06 -22.45
CA THR A 22 8.73 -31.55 -23.49
C THR A 22 8.98 -30.48 -24.57
N ALA A 23 7.94 -29.77 -25.01
CA ALA A 23 8.09 -28.68 -25.98
C ALA A 23 8.95 -27.52 -25.45
N ASN A 24 8.85 -27.20 -24.15
CA ASN A 24 9.74 -26.21 -23.52
C ASN A 24 11.18 -26.73 -23.40
N SER A 25 11.37 -28.04 -23.20
CA SER A 25 12.70 -28.67 -23.18
C SER A 25 13.44 -28.49 -24.49
N MET A 26 12.74 -28.60 -25.62
CA MET A 26 13.30 -28.35 -26.95
C MET A 26 13.73 -26.89 -27.18
N LYS A 27 13.25 -25.95 -26.36
CA LYS A 27 13.61 -24.52 -26.42
C LYS A 27 14.69 -24.13 -25.40
N GLY A 28 15.40 -25.10 -24.81
CA GLY A 28 16.45 -24.87 -23.81
C GLY A 28 15.94 -24.56 -22.40
N LYS A 29 14.63 -24.73 -22.14
CA LYS A 29 14.07 -24.80 -20.78
C LYS A 29 13.94 -26.29 -20.39
N GLY A 30 13.06 -26.66 -19.46
CA GLY A 30 12.74 -28.07 -19.25
C GLY A 30 12.00 -28.35 -17.96
N SER A 31 12.15 -29.58 -17.49
CA SER A 31 11.82 -30.02 -16.13
C SER A 31 13.00 -30.82 -15.57
N GLU A 32 13.01 -31.03 -14.27
CA GLU A 32 14.04 -31.73 -13.51
C GLU A 32 14.19 -33.18 -14.01
N ALA A 33 15.38 -33.54 -14.50
CA ALA A 33 15.68 -34.92 -14.84
C ALA A 33 15.90 -35.74 -13.56
N ILE A 34 15.10 -36.79 -13.34
CA ILE A 34 15.13 -37.62 -12.12
C ILE A 34 16.54 -38.13 -11.80
N GLU A 35 17.35 -38.39 -12.82
CA GLU A 35 18.75 -38.81 -12.70
C GLU A 35 19.64 -37.81 -11.94
N ASN A 36 19.33 -36.51 -12.04
CA ASN A 36 20.08 -35.43 -11.40
C ASN A 36 19.55 -35.10 -9.99
N TYR A 37 18.33 -35.51 -9.66
CA TYR A 37 17.64 -35.18 -8.42
C TYR A 37 17.30 -36.44 -7.63
N LYS A 38 18.31 -36.97 -6.93
CA LYS A 38 18.14 -38.14 -6.04
C LYS A 38 17.10 -37.83 -4.96
N ASN A 39 16.30 -38.84 -4.59
CA ASN A 39 15.24 -38.76 -3.57
C ASN A 39 14.08 -37.80 -3.92
N CYS A 40 13.95 -37.43 -5.20
CA CYS A 40 12.81 -36.67 -5.71
C CYS A 40 11.89 -37.57 -6.54
N SER A 41 10.59 -37.41 -6.38
CA SER A 41 9.60 -37.89 -7.35
C SER A 41 9.10 -36.72 -8.19
N PHE A 42 8.73 -36.99 -9.44
CA PHE A 42 8.27 -35.97 -10.37
C PHE A 42 6.87 -36.29 -10.87
N ARG A 43 5.98 -35.28 -10.95
CA ARG A 43 4.61 -35.44 -11.45
C ARG A 43 4.16 -34.24 -12.29
N PHE A 44 3.34 -34.52 -13.30
CA PHE A 44 2.63 -33.52 -14.09
C PHE A 44 1.17 -33.38 -13.65
N ILE A 45 0.72 -32.18 -13.30
CA ILE A 45 -0.67 -31.88 -12.92
C ILE A 45 -1.57 -31.71 -14.15
N SER A 46 -0.99 -31.33 -15.30
CA SER A 46 -1.73 -31.14 -16.57
C SER A 46 -2.71 -29.97 -16.60
N ILE A 47 -2.32 -28.81 -16.04
CA ILE A 47 -3.03 -27.54 -16.20
C ILE A 47 -2.53 -26.80 -17.43
N GLU A 48 -3.45 -26.57 -18.37
CA GLU A 48 -3.17 -25.92 -19.65
C GLU A 48 -2.65 -24.49 -19.52
N ASN A 49 -2.10 -23.96 -20.62
CA ASN A 49 -1.51 -22.62 -20.65
C ASN A 49 -2.55 -21.49 -20.75
N ILE A 50 -2.08 -20.24 -20.65
CA ILE A 50 -2.91 -19.04 -20.64
C ILE A 50 -3.80 -18.86 -21.90
N HIS A 51 -3.40 -19.42 -23.05
CA HIS A 51 -4.14 -19.31 -24.30
C HIS A 51 -5.36 -20.22 -24.31
N VAL A 52 -5.22 -21.43 -23.77
CA VAL A 52 -6.33 -22.38 -23.60
C VAL A 52 -7.35 -21.79 -22.61
N MET A 53 -6.87 -21.25 -21.48
CA MET A 53 -7.75 -20.62 -20.49
C MET A 53 -8.48 -19.40 -21.05
N ARG A 54 -7.82 -18.59 -21.89
CA ARG A 54 -8.46 -17.49 -22.61
C ARG A 54 -9.55 -17.99 -23.56
N SER A 55 -9.24 -19.00 -24.38
CA SER A 55 -10.22 -19.57 -25.31
C SER A 55 -11.45 -20.10 -24.58
N SER A 56 -11.24 -20.85 -23.50
CA SER A 56 -12.32 -21.40 -22.67
C SER A 56 -13.20 -20.29 -22.06
N SER A 57 -12.58 -19.23 -21.52
CA SER A 57 -13.32 -18.09 -20.97
C SER A 57 -14.06 -17.27 -22.03
N ASN A 58 -13.49 -17.11 -23.22
CA ASN A 58 -14.19 -16.46 -24.33
C ASN A 58 -15.42 -17.27 -24.74
N SER A 59 -15.28 -18.59 -24.91
CA SER A 59 -16.42 -19.47 -25.21
C SER A 59 -17.48 -19.44 -24.11
N LEU A 60 -17.08 -19.38 -22.83
CA LEU A 60 -18.01 -19.23 -21.72
C LEU A 60 -18.73 -17.88 -21.75
N ARG A 61 -18.00 -16.79 -22.01
CA ARG A 61 -18.58 -15.45 -22.14
C ARG A 61 -19.58 -15.39 -23.29
N ASP A 62 -19.22 -15.93 -24.45
CA ASP A 62 -20.10 -15.96 -25.63
C ASP A 62 -21.39 -16.75 -25.34
N LEU A 63 -21.27 -17.87 -24.62
CA LEU A 63 -22.43 -18.63 -24.14
C LEU A 63 -23.29 -17.79 -23.18
N CYS A 64 -22.68 -17.12 -22.20
CA CYS A 64 -23.42 -16.32 -21.21
C CYS A 64 -24.12 -15.09 -21.81
N LEU A 65 -23.57 -14.52 -22.88
CA LEU A 65 -24.15 -13.37 -23.59
C LEU A 65 -25.18 -13.76 -24.65
N SER A 66 -25.35 -15.05 -24.92
CA SER A 66 -26.27 -15.52 -25.94
C SER A 66 -27.72 -15.43 -25.44
N ALA A 67 -28.54 -14.62 -26.14
CA ALA A 67 -29.90 -14.29 -25.71
C ALA A 67 -30.91 -15.45 -25.85
N ASN A 68 -30.56 -16.53 -26.56
CA ASN A 68 -31.51 -17.55 -27.02
C ASN A 68 -31.07 -19.00 -26.69
N VAL A 69 -30.31 -19.21 -25.60
CA VAL A 69 -29.96 -20.58 -25.20
C VAL A 69 -31.06 -21.17 -24.34
N ASP A 70 -31.70 -22.23 -24.87
CA ASP A 70 -32.65 -23.02 -24.12
C ASP A 70 -31.98 -23.63 -22.88
N SER A 71 -32.72 -23.66 -21.76
CA SER A 71 -32.21 -24.19 -20.49
C SER A 71 -31.76 -25.65 -20.59
N ALA A 72 -32.35 -26.43 -21.52
CA ALA A 72 -31.99 -27.82 -21.77
C ALA A 72 -30.59 -27.97 -22.41
N ASP A 73 -30.18 -27.03 -23.25
CA ASP A 73 -28.90 -27.09 -23.98
C ASP A 73 -27.76 -26.41 -23.22
N PHE A 74 -28.07 -25.52 -22.27
CA PHE A 74 -27.07 -24.74 -21.53
C PHE A 74 -25.98 -25.62 -20.90
N LEU A 75 -26.34 -26.73 -20.26
CA LEU A 75 -25.35 -27.60 -19.60
C LEU A 75 -24.42 -28.30 -20.61
N SER A 76 -24.95 -28.68 -21.77
CA SER A 76 -24.18 -29.28 -22.86
C SER A 76 -23.20 -28.25 -23.44
N LEU A 77 -23.68 -27.03 -23.73
CA LEU A 77 -22.87 -25.94 -24.23
C LEU A 77 -21.82 -25.50 -23.20
N LEU A 78 -22.17 -25.42 -21.93
CA LEU A 78 -21.25 -25.14 -20.82
C LEU A 78 -20.13 -26.19 -20.78
N SER A 79 -20.46 -27.48 -20.89
CA SER A 79 -19.45 -28.53 -20.99
C SER A 79 -18.54 -28.35 -22.20
N GLY A 80 -19.08 -27.87 -23.33
CA GLY A 80 -18.32 -27.54 -24.53
C GLY A 80 -17.29 -26.43 -24.36
N THR A 81 -17.47 -25.52 -23.38
CA THR A 81 -16.50 -24.45 -23.08
C THR A 81 -15.21 -24.97 -22.43
N GLY A 82 -15.26 -26.15 -21.79
CA GLY A 82 -14.15 -26.68 -21.00
C GLY A 82 -13.91 -26.00 -19.65
N TRP A 83 -14.67 -24.95 -19.30
CA TRP A 83 -14.36 -24.11 -18.13
C TRP A 83 -14.36 -24.90 -16.82
N MET A 84 -15.43 -25.65 -16.57
CA MET A 84 -15.57 -26.46 -15.35
C MET A 84 -14.51 -27.57 -15.28
N GLN A 85 -14.07 -28.10 -16.42
CA GLN A 85 -12.98 -29.07 -16.49
C GLN A 85 -11.64 -28.43 -16.12
N HIS A 86 -11.42 -27.14 -16.44
CA HIS A 86 -10.22 -26.42 -16.01
C HIS A 86 -10.23 -26.12 -14.51
N ILE A 87 -11.36 -25.66 -13.95
CA ILE A 87 -11.52 -25.47 -12.49
C ILE A 87 -11.27 -26.79 -11.74
N SER A 88 -11.89 -27.88 -12.20
CA SER A 88 -11.69 -29.23 -11.68
C SER A 88 -10.21 -29.63 -11.63
N ARG A 89 -9.45 -29.39 -12.71
CA ARG A 89 -8.02 -29.71 -12.76
C ARG A 89 -7.17 -28.87 -11.79
N VAL A 90 -7.47 -27.58 -11.66
CA VAL A 90 -6.76 -26.71 -10.71
C VAL A 90 -7.01 -27.16 -9.27
N MET A 91 -8.27 -27.45 -8.91
CA MET A 91 -8.61 -27.96 -7.58
C MET A 91 -8.00 -29.34 -7.32
N ALA A 92 -8.02 -30.26 -8.29
CA ALA A 92 -7.40 -31.57 -8.16
C ALA A 92 -5.88 -31.49 -7.97
N GLY A 93 -5.21 -30.56 -8.64
CA GLY A 93 -3.79 -30.29 -8.41
C GLY A 93 -3.51 -29.78 -7.00
N ALA A 94 -4.30 -28.82 -6.52
CA ALA A 94 -4.17 -28.32 -5.15
C ALA A 94 -4.43 -29.40 -4.10
N ASN A 95 -5.42 -30.27 -4.32
CA ASN A 95 -5.68 -31.43 -3.46
C ASN A 95 -4.46 -32.34 -3.34
N GLU A 96 -3.72 -32.57 -4.43
CA GLU A 96 -2.54 -33.42 -4.38
C GLU A 96 -1.42 -32.76 -3.56
N VAL A 97 -1.18 -31.47 -3.74
CA VAL A 97 -0.25 -30.70 -2.89
C VAL A 97 -0.62 -30.85 -1.41
N VAL A 98 -1.91 -30.69 -1.08
CA VAL A 98 -2.40 -30.85 0.31
C VAL A 98 -2.18 -32.27 0.82
N ARG A 99 -2.49 -33.28 0.01
CA ARG A 99 -2.31 -34.69 0.36
C ARG A 99 -0.85 -35.00 0.69
N MET A 100 0.08 -34.49 -0.11
CA MET A 100 1.52 -34.65 0.14
C MET A 100 1.95 -34.03 1.46
N LEU A 101 1.49 -32.81 1.73
CA LEU A 101 1.89 -32.06 2.92
C LEU A 101 1.26 -32.59 4.21
N THR A 102 0.03 -33.12 4.15
CA THR A 102 -0.78 -33.41 5.35
C THR A 102 -0.99 -34.90 5.63
N GLU A 103 -0.98 -35.75 4.60
CA GLU A 103 -1.17 -37.20 4.78
C GLU A 103 0.14 -37.99 4.64
N LEU A 104 1.06 -37.52 3.79
CA LEU A 104 2.33 -38.22 3.54
C LEU A 104 3.54 -37.58 4.23
N ASP A 105 3.36 -36.44 4.92
CA ASP A 105 4.43 -35.68 5.57
C ASP A 105 5.61 -35.36 4.64
N MET A 106 5.31 -35.03 3.38
CA MET A 106 6.32 -34.75 2.35
C MET A 106 6.38 -33.26 2.03
N SER A 107 7.60 -32.76 1.78
CA SER A 107 7.78 -31.43 1.19
C SER A 107 7.48 -31.47 -0.32
N VAL A 108 6.94 -30.37 -0.85
CA VAL A 108 6.56 -30.25 -2.26
C VAL A 108 7.16 -28.97 -2.87
N VAL A 109 7.75 -29.10 -4.06
CA VAL A 109 8.15 -27.98 -4.92
C VAL A 109 7.16 -27.89 -6.07
N VAL A 110 6.44 -26.77 -6.14
CA VAL A 110 5.46 -26.51 -7.20
C VAL A 110 6.03 -25.50 -8.19
N HIS A 111 6.08 -25.85 -9.47
CA HIS A 111 6.52 -24.93 -10.52
C HIS A 111 5.68 -25.11 -11.79
N CYS A 112 5.92 -24.23 -12.78
CA CYS A 112 5.33 -24.37 -14.11
C CYS A 112 6.35 -23.91 -15.16
N SER A 113 5.93 -23.14 -16.18
CA SER A 113 6.87 -22.56 -17.15
C SER A 113 7.66 -21.39 -16.56
N ASP A 114 6.95 -20.37 -16.05
CA ASP A 114 7.53 -19.11 -15.56
C ASP A 114 7.21 -18.85 -14.07
N GLY A 115 6.44 -19.73 -13.42
CA GLY A 115 6.23 -19.71 -11.97
C GLY A 115 5.21 -18.71 -11.42
N TRP A 116 4.55 -17.88 -12.24
CA TRP A 116 3.67 -16.80 -11.76
C TRP A 116 2.16 -16.96 -12.07
N ASP A 117 1.75 -18.02 -12.79
CA ASP A 117 0.35 -18.26 -13.17
C ASP A 117 -0.21 -19.48 -12.41
N ARG A 118 0.02 -20.69 -12.94
CA ARG A 118 -0.47 -21.96 -12.36
C ARG A 118 0.13 -22.27 -11.00
N THR A 119 1.39 -21.89 -10.81
CA THR A 119 2.07 -22.02 -9.52
C THR A 119 1.33 -21.22 -8.44
N SER A 120 1.04 -19.94 -8.69
CA SER A 120 0.25 -19.11 -7.77
C SER A 120 -1.13 -19.70 -7.48
N GLN A 121 -1.84 -20.23 -8.50
CA GLN A 121 -3.12 -20.94 -8.30
C GLN A 121 -2.99 -22.09 -7.30
N LEU A 122 -2.04 -23.01 -7.54
CA LEU A 122 -1.88 -24.22 -6.75
C LEU A 122 -1.43 -23.93 -5.31
N VAL A 123 -0.40 -23.11 -5.13
CA VAL A 123 0.16 -22.84 -3.80
C VAL A 123 -0.79 -22.03 -2.93
N SER A 124 -1.54 -21.09 -3.51
CA SER A 124 -2.52 -20.30 -2.76
C SER A 124 -3.74 -21.12 -2.38
N LEU A 125 -4.23 -22.00 -3.26
CA LEU A 125 -5.31 -22.93 -2.93
C LEU A 125 -4.90 -23.95 -1.87
N ALA A 126 -3.70 -24.54 -1.97
CA ALA A 126 -3.19 -25.47 -0.96
C ALA A 126 -3.09 -24.79 0.42
N GLN A 127 -2.58 -23.56 0.47
CA GLN A 127 -2.54 -22.77 1.70
C GLN A 127 -3.94 -22.50 2.27
N LEU A 128 -4.94 -22.17 1.45
CA LEU A 128 -6.33 -22.00 1.90
C LEU A 128 -6.94 -23.27 2.47
N MET A 129 -6.64 -24.41 1.83
CA MET A 129 -7.11 -25.71 2.26
C MET A 129 -6.47 -26.12 3.59
N ILE A 130 -5.17 -25.86 3.79
CA ILE A 130 -4.44 -26.30 4.99
C ILE A 130 -4.62 -25.33 6.16
N ASP A 131 -4.39 -24.02 5.96
CA ASP A 131 -4.31 -23.05 7.04
C ASP A 131 -5.59 -22.23 7.18
N SER A 132 -6.20 -22.32 8.37
CA SER A 132 -7.40 -21.56 8.76
C SER A 132 -7.22 -20.04 8.74
N TYR A 133 -6.00 -19.54 8.87
CA TYR A 133 -5.72 -18.11 8.82
C TYR A 133 -6.12 -17.52 7.47
N TYR A 134 -5.73 -18.16 6.37
CA TYR A 134 -6.01 -17.65 5.02
C TYR A 134 -7.50 -17.64 4.65
N ARG A 135 -8.36 -18.27 5.47
CA ARG A 135 -9.81 -18.28 5.31
C ARG A 135 -10.52 -17.13 6.05
N THR A 136 -9.76 -16.22 6.66
CA THR A 136 -10.24 -14.96 7.25
C THR A 136 -10.13 -13.80 6.27
N PHE A 137 -10.82 -12.69 6.50
CA PHE A 137 -10.67 -11.46 5.68
C PHE A 137 -9.21 -11.01 5.59
N GLU A 138 -8.54 -10.97 6.75
CA GLU A 138 -7.16 -10.55 6.83
C GLU A 138 -6.24 -11.55 6.12
N GLY A 139 -6.34 -12.83 6.47
CA GLY A 139 -5.49 -13.85 5.90
C GLY A 139 -5.66 -13.99 4.39
N PHE A 140 -6.88 -13.90 3.87
CA PHE A 140 -7.09 -13.94 2.42
C PHE A 140 -6.46 -12.73 1.71
N SER A 141 -6.55 -11.53 2.31
CA SER A 141 -5.86 -10.35 1.76
C SER A 141 -4.33 -10.53 1.76
N VAL A 142 -3.76 -11.12 2.82
CA VAL A 142 -2.33 -11.44 2.91
C VAL A 142 -1.93 -12.49 1.89
N LEU A 143 -2.75 -13.53 1.68
CA LEU A 143 -2.49 -14.56 0.68
C LEU A 143 -2.40 -13.97 -0.73
N VAL A 144 -3.35 -13.09 -1.09
CA VAL A 144 -3.36 -12.42 -2.39
C VAL A 144 -2.18 -11.45 -2.53
N GLU A 145 -1.89 -10.64 -1.50
CA GLU A 145 -0.70 -9.76 -1.50
C GLU A 145 0.59 -10.55 -1.63
N LYS A 146 0.68 -11.72 -1.00
CA LYS A 146 1.86 -12.59 -1.04
C LYS A 146 1.97 -13.32 -2.38
N ASP A 147 1.18 -14.36 -2.62
CA ASP A 147 1.43 -15.34 -3.68
C ASP A 147 1.01 -14.87 -5.09
N TRP A 148 0.29 -13.76 -5.16
CA TRP A 148 -0.15 -13.18 -6.42
C TRP A 148 0.55 -11.85 -6.70
N ILE A 149 0.40 -10.87 -5.81
CA ILE A 149 0.93 -9.53 -6.04
C ILE A 149 2.45 -9.52 -5.86
N SER A 150 2.97 -9.91 -4.70
CA SER A 150 4.42 -9.80 -4.44
C SER A 150 5.25 -10.78 -5.28
N PHE A 151 4.75 -12.01 -5.49
CA PHE A 151 5.39 -13.04 -6.31
C PHE A 151 5.28 -12.80 -7.83
N GLY A 152 4.64 -11.71 -8.25
CA GLY A 152 4.77 -11.19 -9.61
C GLY A 152 3.82 -11.83 -10.63
N HIS A 153 2.63 -12.24 -10.21
CA HIS A 153 1.55 -12.47 -11.16
C HIS A 153 1.34 -11.20 -12.00
N LYS A 154 1.32 -11.37 -13.32
CA LYS A 154 1.30 -10.27 -14.28
C LYS A 154 -0.10 -9.69 -14.45
N PHE A 155 -0.67 -9.14 -13.36
CA PHE A 155 -2.04 -8.61 -13.34
C PHE A 155 -2.31 -7.64 -14.49
N HIS A 156 -1.40 -6.69 -14.74
CA HIS A 156 -1.56 -5.72 -15.82
C HIS A 156 -1.72 -6.39 -17.20
N ASP A 157 -0.87 -7.37 -17.51
CA ASP A 157 -0.94 -8.11 -18.78
C ASP A 157 -2.17 -9.04 -18.84
N ARG A 158 -2.47 -9.73 -17.73
CA ARG A 158 -3.50 -10.78 -17.63
C ARG A 158 -4.91 -10.22 -17.59
N CYS A 159 -5.09 -9.08 -16.92
CA CYS A 159 -6.36 -8.36 -16.87
C CYS A 159 -6.59 -7.45 -18.08
N GLY A 160 -5.56 -7.26 -18.92
CA GLY A 160 -5.68 -6.48 -20.14
C GLY A 160 -5.85 -4.98 -19.89
N LEU A 161 -5.29 -4.43 -18.81
CA LEU A 161 -5.49 -3.02 -18.41
C LEU A 161 -5.02 -1.98 -19.46
N ASP A 162 -4.26 -2.41 -20.48
CA ASP A 162 -3.85 -1.59 -21.64
C ASP A 162 -4.91 -1.50 -22.76
N CYS A 163 -6.05 -2.19 -22.64
CA CYS A 163 -7.01 -2.38 -23.75
C CYS A 163 -7.81 -1.14 -24.18
N ILE A 164 -7.41 0.07 -23.81
CA ILE A 164 -7.94 1.33 -24.37
C ILE A 164 -7.58 1.45 -25.87
N THR A 165 -6.58 0.70 -26.36
CA THR A 165 -6.03 0.89 -27.73
C THR A 165 -6.01 -0.36 -28.63
N SER A 166 -6.32 -1.57 -28.14
CA SER A 166 -6.35 -2.78 -28.99
C SER A 166 -7.42 -3.77 -28.58
N THR A 167 -8.02 -4.46 -29.55
CA THR A 167 -9.22 -5.27 -29.35
C THR A 167 -9.02 -6.59 -28.60
N THR A 168 -7.80 -7.06 -28.31
CA THR A 168 -7.51 -8.09 -27.29
C THR A 168 -5.99 -8.18 -27.08
N SER A 169 -5.49 -8.00 -25.85
CA SER A 169 -4.08 -8.24 -25.55
C SER A 169 -3.75 -9.74 -25.73
N PRO A 170 -2.69 -10.11 -26.47
CA PRO A 170 -2.30 -11.51 -26.65
C PRO A 170 -1.84 -12.18 -25.35
N ASN A 171 -1.73 -11.42 -24.25
CA ASN A 171 -1.33 -11.88 -22.92
C ASN A 171 -2.49 -11.94 -21.92
N PHE A 172 -3.68 -11.45 -22.28
CA PHE A 172 -4.88 -11.50 -21.42
C PHE A 172 -5.22 -12.95 -21.05
N SER A 173 -5.55 -13.25 -19.81
CA SER A 173 -6.01 -14.58 -19.43
C SER A 173 -6.65 -14.55 -18.04
N PRO A 174 -7.77 -15.26 -17.81
CA PRO A 174 -8.55 -15.17 -16.57
C PRO A 174 -7.95 -15.99 -15.41
N ILE A 175 -6.62 -15.97 -15.23
CA ILE A 175 -5.92 -16.84 -14.28
C ILE A 175 -6.30 -16.55 -12.83
N PHE A 176 -6.36 -15.27 -12.43
CA PHE A 176 -6.82 -14.88 -11.10
C PHE A 176 -8.32 -15.14 -10.92
N LEU A 177 -9.13 -14.96 -11.96
CA LEU A 177 -10.55 -15.27 -11.92
C LEU A 177 -10.81 -16.78 -11.70
N GLN A 178 -10.03 -17.66 -12.34
CA GLN A 178 -10.08 -19.10 -12.09
C GLN A 178 -9.72 -19.44 -10.64
N PHE A 179 -8.78 -18.72 -10.04
CA PHE A 179 -8.47 -18.87 -8.62
C PHE A 179 -9.66 -18.48 -7.75
N LEU A 180 -10.29 -17.32 -7.99
CA LEU A 180 -11.50 -16.93 -7.26
C LEU A 180 -12.64 -17.92 -7.44
N ASP A 181 -12.82 -18.50 -8.63
CA ASP A 181 -13.82 -19.56 -8.87
C ASP A 181 -13.50 -20.79 -8.03
N CYS A 182 -12.24 -21.23 -7.96
CA CYS A 182 -11.83 -22.32 -7.06
C CYS A 182 -12.11 -21.99 -5.58
N VAL A 183 -11.93 -20.74 -5.14
CA VAL A 183 -12.27 -20.30 -3.77
C VAL A 183 -13.79 -20.34 -3.56
N PHE A 184 -14.58 -19.94 -4.55
CA PHE A 184 -16.03 -20.09 -4.54
C PHE A 184 -16.44 -21.56 -4.41
N GLN A 185 -15.83 -22.48 -5.17
CA GLN A 185 -16.09 -23.92 -5.04
C GLN A 185 -15.79 -24.44 -3.62
N LEU A 186 -14.69 -23.98 -3.01
CA LEU A 186 -14.36 -24.31 -1.62
C LEU A 186 -15.41 -23.79 -0.65
N ALA A 187 -15.86 -22.53 -0.79
CA ALA A 187 -16.88 -21.95 0.06
C ALA A 187 -18.23 -22.69 -0.07
N MET A 188 -18.58 -23.14 -1.28
CA MET A 188 -19.79 -23.94 -1.53
C MET A 188 -19.72 -25.33 -0.89
N GLN A 189 -18.57 -26.01 -0.95
CA GLN A 189 -18.41 -27.34 -0.33
C GLN A 189 -18.19 -27.27 1.18
N PHE A 190 -17.69 -26.14 1.70
CA PHE A 190 -17.41 -25.93 3.13
C PHE A 190 -18.04 -24.62 3.64
N PRO A 191 -19.39 -24.54 3.77
CA PRO A 191 -20.11 -23.28 4.03
C PRO A 191 -19.75 -22.55 5.34
N ARG A 192 -19.05 -23.22 6.26
CA ARG A 192 -18.64 -22.67 7.57
C ARG A 192 -17.16 -22.34 7.65
N ALA A 193 -16.37 -22.70 6.63
CA ALA A 193 -14.91 -22.66 6.73
C ALA A 193 -14.29 -21.29 6.44
N PHE A 194 -15.03 -20.39 5.78
CA PHE A 194 -14.58 -19.07 5.33
C PHE A 194 -15.32 -17.96 6.06
N GLU A 195 -14.59 -16.93 6.49
CA GLU A 195 -15.14 -15.75 7.18
C GLU A 195 -15.93 -14.86 6.22
N PHE A 196 -15.64 -14.91 4.93
CA PHE A 196 -16.29 -14.15 3.89
C PHE A 196 -17.20 -15.03 3.02
N GLY A 197 -18.25 -14.43 2.46
CA GLY A 197 -19.18 -15.07 1.52
C GLY A 197 -18.86 -14.84 0.05
N GLU A 198 -19.82 -15.20 -0.82
CA GLU A 198 -19.73 -15.00 -2.26
C GLU A 198 -19.61 -13.52 -2.65
N ASP A 199 -20.31 -12.62 -1.96
CA ASP A 199 -20.31 -11.18 -2.27
C ASP A 199 -18.91 -10.56 -2.16
N TYR A 200 -18.12 -11.01 -1.19
CA TYR A 200 -16.72 -10.58 -1.06
C TYR A 200 -15.90 -10.99 -2.28
N LEU A 201 -16.10 -12.21 -2.80
CA LEU A 201 -15.38 -12.70 -3.98
C LEU A 201 -15.82 -11.98 -5.26
N LEU A 202 -17.11 -11.66 -5.39
CA LEU A 202 -17.66 -10.89 -6.51
C LEU A 202 -17.09 -9.46 -6.53
N LEU A 203 -17.10 -8.77 -5.38
CA LEU A 203 -16.49 -7.44 -5.22
C LEU A 203 -15.00 -7.44 -5.56
N LEU A 204 -14.28 -8.47 -5.11
CA LEU A 204 -12.86 -8.60 -5.41
C LEU A 204 -12.62 -8.87 -6.90
N ALA A 205 -13.42 -9.74 -7.53
CA ALA A 205 -13.34 -10.01 -8.96
C ALA A 205 -13.53 -8.72 -9.77
N GLU A 206 -14.52 -7.90 -9.44
CA GLU A 206 -14.73 -6.59 -10.07
C GLU A 206 -13.55 -5.64 -9.84
N ALA A 207 -13.06 -5.55 -8.60
CA ALA A 207 -11.94 -4.69 -8.25
C ALA A 207 -10.66 -4.99 -9.05
N VAL A 208 -10.41 -6.27 -9.37
CA VAL A 208 -9.26 -6.71 -10.17
C VAL A 208 -9.29 -6.18 -11.60
N TYR A 209 -10.47 -6.16 -12.24
CA TYR A 209 -10.60 -5.78 -13.66
C TYR A 209 -10.98 -4.30 -13.85
N SER A 210 -11.45 -3.60 -12.82
CA SER A 210 -11.86 -2.19 -12.91
C SER A 210 -10.71 -1.19 -13.10
N GLY A 211 -9.48 -1.55 -12.73
CA GLY A 211 -8.35 -0.60 -12.66
C GLY A 211 -8.52 0.46 -11.58
N ALA A 212 -9.45 0.27 -10.64
CA ALA A 212 -9.78 1.27 -9.63
C ALA A 212 -8.77 1.35 -8.48
N PHE A 213 -8.18 0.21 -8.12
CA PHE A 213 -7.32 0.04 -6.95
C PHE A 213 -5.87 -0.21 -7.36
N GLY A 214 -4.94 0.27 -6.53
CA GLY A 214 -3.51 0.13 -6.79
C GLY A 214 -2.99 -1.30 -6.75
N ASN A 215 -3.63 -2.16 -5.96
CA ASN A 215 -3.14 -3.51 -5.65
C ASN A 215 -2.85 -4.34 -6.90
N PHE A 216 -3.71 -4.23 -7.92
CA PHE A 216 -3.65 -5.03 -9.15
C PHE A 216 -3.02 -4.28 -10.33
N LEU A 217 -2.45 -3.09 -10.12
CA LEU A 217 -1.72 -2.36 -11.16
C LEU A 217 -0.31 -2.90 -11.34
N PHE A 218 0.20 -2.83 -12.58
CA PHE A 218 1.54 -3.30 -12.98
C PHE A 218 1.75 -4.82 -12.81
N ASN A 219 2.88 -5.32 -13.32
CA ASN A 219 3.15 -6.76 -13.41
C ASN A 219 4.03 -7.31 -12.28
N ASN A 220 4.65 -6.44 -11.47
CA ASN A 220 5.51 -6.89 -10.37
C ASN A 220 5.67 -5.81 -9.29
N GLU A 221 6.16 -6.26 -8.13
CA GLU A 221 6.38 -5.42 -6.96
C GLU A 221 7.39 -4.29 -7.22
N HIS A 222 8.43 -4.54 -8.02
CA HIS A 222 9.42 -3.53 -8.37
C HIS A 222 8.78 -2.35 -9.12
N GLN A 223 7.93 -2.62 -10.11
CA GLN A 223 7.17 -1.59 -10.83
C GLN A 223 6.23 -0.83 -9.89
N ARG A 224 5.49 -1.53 -9.01
CA ARG A 224 4.59 -0.89 -8.03
C ARG A 224 5.34 0.04 -7.07
N LYS A 225 6.51 -0.37 -6.57
CA LYS A 225 7.39 0.46 -5.73
C LYS A 225 7.88 1.69 -6.48
N ARG A 226 8.43 1.52 -7.69
CA ARG A 226 8.93 2.62 -8.54
C ARG A 226 7.85 3.66 -8.81
N MET A 227 6.63 3.21 -9.06
CA MET A 227 5.49 4.09 -9.35
C MET A 227 4.81 4.65 -8.08
N ARG A 228 5.31 4.29 -6.89
CA ARG A 228 4.78 4.70 -5.58
C ARG A 228 3.28 4.41 -5.43
N VAL A 229 2.82 3.27 -5.95
CA VAL A 229 1.38 2.93 -6.06
C VAL A 229 0.67 3.00 -4.71
N ARG A 230 1.25 2.40 -3.67
CA ARG A 230 0.69 2.43 -2.30
C ARG A 230 0.47 3.85 -1.74
N LYS A 231 1.24 4.84 -2.21
CA LYS A 231 1.08 6.26 -1.79
C LYS A 231 0.15 7.06 -2.70
N ARG A 232 -0.17 6.55 -3.90
CA ARG A 232 -0.85 7.30 -4.96
C ARG A 232 -2.24 6.78 -5.32
N THR A 233 -2.61 5.61 -4.82
CA THR A 233 -3.83 4.91 -5.21
C THR A 233 -4.51 4.29 -3.99
N PRO A 234 -5.84 4.13 -4.00
CA PRO A 234 -6.56 3.46 -2.93
C PRO A 234 -6.24 1.96 -2.89
N SER A 235 -6.38 1.36 -1.71
CA SER A 235 -6.27 -0.09 -1.54
C SER A 235 -7.64 -0.76 -1.56
N VAL A 236 -7.74 -1.86 -2.32
CA VAL A 236 -8.95 -2.71 -2.33
C VAL A 236 -9.27 -3.27 -0.96
N TRP A 237 -8.26 -3.59 -0.15
CA TRP A 237 -8.45 -4.16 1.18
C TRP A 237 -9.11 -3.18 2.15
N LEU A 238 -8.79 -1.89 2.03
CA LEU A 238 -9.44 -0.85 2.83
C LEU A 238 -10.93 -0.76 2.48
N HIS A 239 -11.25 -0.83 1.19
CA HIS A 239 -12.62 -0.80 0.70
C HIS A 239 -13.43 -2.04 1.14
N LEU A 240 -12.87 -3.23 1.00
CA LEU A 240 -13.54 -4.46 1.44
C LEU A 240 -13.70 -4.53 2.97
N ASN A 241 -12.70 -4.07 3.73
CA ASN A 241 -12.78 -4.03 5.19
C ASN A 241 -13.81 -3.01 5.70
N ALA A 242 -14.07 -1.93 4.96
CA ALA A 242 -15.13 -0.99 5.32
C ALA A 242 -16.53 -1.64 5.26
N LYS A 243 -16.70 -2.69 4.45
CA LYS A 243 -17.94 -3.48 4.29
C LYS A 243 -17.91 -4.80 5.04
N ARG A 244 -16.99 -4.97 5.99
CA ARG A 244 -16.76 -6.27 6.65
C ARG A 244 -18.03 -6.87 7.25
N GLU A 245 -18.88 -6.06 7.87
CA GLU A 245 -20.13 -6.54 8.50
C GLU A 245 -21.12 -7.09 7.47
N GLU A 246 -21.24 -6.45 6.31
CA GLU A 246 -22.09 -6.88 5.20
C GLU A 246 -21.56 -8.13 4.50
N LEU A 247 -20.23 -8.26 4.43
CA LEU A 247 -19.54 -9.34 3.72
C LEU A 247 -19.26 -10.57 4.59
N LEU A 248 -19.57 -10.49 5.89
CA LEU A 248 -19.32 -11.56 6.86
C LEU A 248 -20.23 -12.75 6.55
N ASN A 249 -19.64 -13.93 6.47
CA ASN A 249 -20.39 -15.18 6.44
C ASN A 249 -20.93 -15.48 7.85
N PRO A 250 -22.26 -15.43 8.09
CA PRO A 250 -22.83 -15.65 9.42
C PRO A 250 -22.65 -17.10 9.91
N LEU A 251 -22.33 -18.04 9.02
CA LEU A 251 -22.10 -19.45 9.36
C LEU A 251 -20.63 -19.74 9.71
N TYR A 252 -19.75 -18.75 9.58
CA TYR A 252 -18.32 -18.92 9.78
C TYR A 252 -18.00 -19.52 11.14
N ARG A 253 -17.18 -20.56 11.11
CA ARG A 253 -16.58 -21.17 12.28
C ARG A 253 -15.16 -21.55 11.93
N ARG A 254 -14.19 -20.98 12.64
CA ARG A 254 -12.79 -21.33 12.44
C ARG A 254 -12.57 -22.82 12.67
N THR A 255 -12.15 -23.52 11.62
CA THR A 255 -11.76 -24.94 11.66
C THR A 255 -10.27 -25.06 11.35
N VAL A 256 -9.53 -25.79 12.18
CA VAL A 256 -8.08 -26.00 11.97
C VAL A 256 -7.78 -27.22 11.09
N THR A 257 -8.80 -28.02 10.78
CA THR A 257 -8.67 -29.20 9.93
C THR A 257 -8.47 -28.79 8.47
N PRO A 258 -7.53 -29.41 7.74
CA PRO A 258 -7.39 -29.21 6.31
C PRO A 258 -8.71 -29.52 5.56
N LEU A 259 -9.00 -28.72 4.54
CA LEU A 259 -10.14 -28.91 3.64
C LEU A 259 -9.73 -29.82 2.48
N VAL A 260 -10.51 -30.87 2.23
CA VAL A 260 -10.30 -31.78 1.09
C VAL A 260 -11.56 -31.75 0.23
N PRO A 261 -11.66 -30.81 -0.74
CA PRO A 261 -12.83 -30.73 -1.61
C PRO A 261 -12.90 -31.92 -2.57
N ARG A 262 -14.09 -32.16 -3.11
CA ARG A 262 -14.30 -33.06 -4.24
C ARG A 262 -14.12 -32.25 -5.54
N PRO A 263 -13.06 -32.50 -6.33
CA PRO A 263 -12.76 -31.68 -7.49
C PRO A 263 -13.47 -32.15 -8.77
N ALA A 264 -14.26 -33.23 -8.71
CA ALA A 264 -14.95 -33.77 -9.88
C ALA A 264 -15.96 -32.75 -10.44
N VAL A 265 -16.07 -32.64 -11.77
CA VAL A 265 -16.94 -31.65 -12.43
C VAL A 265 -18.39 -31.72 -11.94
N CYS A 266 -18.89 -32.92 -11.63
CA CYS A 266 -20.24 -33.13 -11.10
C CYS A 266 -20.45 -32.61 -9.66
N ASP A 267 -19.37 -32.38 -8.91
CA ASP A 267 -19.41 -31.81 -7.57
C ASP A 267 -19.17 -30.28 -7.59
N LEU A 268 -18.88 -29.69 -8.75
CA LEU A 268 -18.67 -28.26 -8.91
C LEU A 268 -19.98 -27.53 -9.20
N THR A 269 -20.10 -26.33 -8.66
CA THR A 269 -21.24 -25.44 -8.88
C THR A 269 -20.88 -24.38 -9.91
N PHE A 270 -21.68 -24.24 -10.96
CA PHE A 270 -21.48 -23.13 -11.90
C PHE A 270 -21.74 -21.79 -11.20
N TRP A 271 -20.75 -20.88 -11.21
CA TRP A 271 -20.83 -19.59 -10.52
C TRP A 271 -21.74 -18.60 -11.27
N ARG A 272 -23.05 -18.85 -11.18
CA ARG A 272 -24.09 -18.15 -11.94
C ARG A 272 -24.02 -16.64 -11.78
N ARG A 273 -23.89 -16.15 -10.55
CA ARG A 273 -23.86 -14.71 -10.26
C ARG A 273 -22.71 -14.06 -11.04
N LEU A 274 -21.48 -14.55 -10.91
CA LEU A 274 -20.33 -13.99 -11.63
C LEU A 274 -20.50 -14.00 -13.15
N TYR A 275 -20.94 -15.13 -13.74
CA TYR A 275 -20.87 -15.32 -15.20
C TYR A 275 -22.11 -14.89 -15.97
N LEU A 276 -23.31 -15.02 -15.39
CA LEU A 276 -24.56 -14.63 -16.04
C LEU A 276 -25.02 -13.22 -15.65
N GLY A 277 -24.42 -12.65 -14.59
CA GLY A 277 -24.95 -11.45 -13.95
C GLY A 277 -26.23 -11.77 -13.15
N GLY A 278 -26.33 -11.21 -11.96
CA GLY A 278 -27.59 -11.10 -11.21
C GLY A 278 -27.99 -9.63 -11.13
N GLU A 279 -29.28 -9.34 -10.94
CA GLU A 279 -29.75 -7.97 -10.64
C GLU A 279 -28.94 -7.35 -9.48
N ASP A 280 -28.64 -8.16 -8.46
CA ASP A 280 -27.82 -7.80 -7.31
C ASP A 280 -26.38 -7.40 -7.68
N ILE A 281 -25.79 -7.96 -8.74
CA ILE A 281 -24.40 -7.64 -9.12
C ILE A 281 -24.33 -6.27 -9.78
N GLU A 282 -25.33 -5.88 -10.57
CA GLU A 282 -25.30 -4.58 -11.19
C GLU A 282 -25.50 -3.48 -10.14
N GLU A 283 -26.32 -3.73 -9.12
CA GLU A 283 -26.43 -2.87 -7.94
C GLU A 283 -25.11 -2.79 -7.15
N VAL A 284 -24.47 -3.94 -6.90
CA VAL A 284 -23.15 -4.01 -6.26
C VAL A 284 -22.09 -3.24 -7.05
N LYS A 285 -22.01 -3.43 -8.37
CA LYS A 285 -21.08 -2.71 -9.25
C LYS A 285 -21.31 -1.22 -9.23
N VAL A 286 -22.56 -0.78 -9.34
CA VAL A 286 -22.93 0.64 -9.28
C VAL A 286 -22.52 1.23 -7.93
N GLY A 287 -22.79 0.52 -6.83
CA GLY A 287 -22.36 0.91 -5.49
C GLY A 287 -20.84 1.03 -5.36
N VAL A 288 -20.09 0.03 -5.82
CA VAL A 288 -18.62 0.02 -5.82
C VAL A 288 -18.05 1.14 -6.66
N MET A 289 -18.56 1.35 -7.87
CA MET A 289 -18.09 2.39 -8.78
C MET A 289 -18.40 3.80 -8.27
N GLN A 290 -19.55 4.00 -7.64
CA GLN A 290 -19.87 5.26 -6.97
C GLN A 290 -18.93 5.50 -5.78
N GLU A 291 -18.69 4.48 -4.97
CA GLU A 291 -17.80 4.61 -3.81
C GLU A 291 -16.33 4.80 -4.20
N ILE A 292 -15.87 4.16 -5.28
CA ILE A 292 -14.56 4.42 -5.89
C ILE A 292 -14.46 5.89 -6.31
N ARG A 293 -15.52 6.44 -6.90
CA ARG A 293 -15.57 7.85 -7.29
C ARG A 293 -15.46 8.75 -6.06
N ASP A 294 -16.25 8.48 -5.02
CA ASP A 294 -16.24 9.24 -3.77
C ASP A 294 -14.88 9.14 -3.06
N LEU A 295 -14.26 7.96 -3.04
CA LEU A 295 -12.92 7.75 -2.48
C LEU A 295 -11.86 8.53 -3.24
N ARG A 296 -11.94 8.57 -4.58
CA ARG A 296 -11.04 9.38 -5.42
C ARG A 296 -11.19 10.86 -5.11
N GLU A 297 -12.42 11.35 -4.98
CA GLU A 297 -12.69 12.74 -4.62
C GLU A 297 -12.13 13.10 -3.23
N ARG A 298 -12.34 12.24 -2.22
CA ARG A 298 -11.77 12.44 -0.87
C ARG A 298 -10.24 12.47 -0.89
N ILE A 299 -9.61 11.58 -1.65
CA ILE A 299 -8.14 11.54 -1.78
C ILE A 299 -7.63 12.82 -2.45
N ASP A 300 -8.31 13.29 -3.49
CA ASP A 300 -7.89 14.50 -4.20
C ASP A 300 -8.10 15.77 -3.36
N GLU A 301 -9.16 15.83 -2.55
CA GLU A 301 -9.35 16.92 -1.58
C GLU A 301 -8.25 16.92 -0.52
N GLN A 302 -7.89 15.77 0.06
CA GLN A 302 -6.76 15.69 1.01
C GLN A 302 -5.44 16.13 0.38
N LYS A 303 -5.19 15.80 -0.90
CA LYS A 303 -4.01 16.30 -1.62
C LYS A 303 -4.07 17.81 -1.80
N ARG A 304 -5.26 18.37 -2.09
CA ARG A 304 -5.49 19.80 -2.24
C ARG A 304 -5.22 20.54 -0.93
N GLU A 305 -5.75 20.05 0.19
CA GLU A 305 -5.50 20.59 1.52
C GLU A 305 -4.02 20.57 1.87
N LYS A 306 -3.31 19.45 1.66
CA LYS A 306 -1.86 19.36 1.89
C LYS A 306 -1.08 20.37 1.04
N ARG A 307 -1.48 20.59 -0.22
CA ARG A 307 -0.87 21.63 -1.08
C ARG A 307 -1.13 23.03 -0.54
N VAL A 308 -2.36 23.33 -0.13
CA VAL A 308 -2.72 24.63 0.46
C VAL A 308 -1.93 24.86 1.74
N GLN A 309 -1.84 23.87 2.63
CA GLN A 309 -1.04 23.95 3.86
C GLN A 309 0.44 24.16 3.56
N SER A 310 1.01 23.46 2.57
CA SER A 310 2.39 23.67 2.13
C SER A 310 2.64 25.10 1.61
N VAL A 311 1.69 25.64 0.84
CA VAL A 311 1.76 27.02 0.35
C VAL A 311 1.65 28.00 1.52
N LEU A 312 0.65 27.85 2.39
CA LEU A 312 0.48 28.70 3.58
C LEU A 312 1.71 28.68 4.48
N PHE A 313 2.34 27.53 4.67
CA PHE A 313 3.59 27.39 5.41
C PHE A 313 4.73 28.20 4.75
N LYS A 314 4.90 28.09 3.43
CA LYS A 314 5.88 28.91 2.67
C LYS A 314 5.61 30.42 2.82
N TRP A 315 4.35 30.84 2.72
CA TRP A 315 3.98 32.25 2.89
C TRP A 315 4.25 32.76 4.31
N ARG A 316 3.93 31.96 5.34
CA ARG A 316 4.26 32.26 6.73
C ARG A 316 5.77 32.40 6.92
N PHE A 317 6.56 31.49 6.35
CA PHE A 317 8.02 31.55 6.41
C PHE A 317 8.58 32.82 5.76
N VAL A 318 8.08 33.20 4.58
CA VAL A 318 8.48 34.45 3.90
C VAL A 318 8.11 35.68 4.73
N ALA A 319 6.92 35.72 5.31
CA ALA A 319 6.46 36.82 6.16
C ALA A 319 7.33 36.96 7.43
N LEU A 320 7.63 35.84 8.09
CA LEU A 320 8.54 35.79 9.24
C LEU A 320 9.93 36.30 8.90
N ARG A 321 10.47 35.88 7.75
CA ARG A 321 11.79 36.35 7.30
C ARG A 321 11.82 37.85 7.05
N ARG A 322 10.79 38.41 6.39
CA ARG A 322 10.69 39.87 6.20
C ARG A 322 10.58 40.64 7.51
N ALA A 323 9.82 40.13 8.47
CA ALA A 323 9.70 40.75 9.79
C ALA A 323 11.04 40.73 10.54
N PHE A 324 11.76 39.61 10.48
CA PHE A 324 13.10 39.48 11.06
C PHE A 324 14.10 40.43 10.42
N ASP A 325 14.13 40.51 9.09
CA ASP A 325 15.00 41.43 8.34
C ASP A 325 14.69 42.90 8.71
N GLY A 326 13.42 43.26 8.84
CA GLY A 326 12.99 44.60 9.26
C GLY A 326 13.39 44.94 10.70
N TRP A 327 13.27 43.99 11.63
CA TRP A 327 13.75 44.16 13.01
C TRP A 327 15.27 44.33 13.07
N LEU A 328 16.02 43.56 12.28
CA LEU A 328 17.47 43.65 12.21
C LEU A 328 17.91 45.05 11.75
N GLN A 329 17.32 45.56 10.66
CA GLN A 329 17.60 46.91 10.15
C GLN A 329 17.22 48.03 11.13
N HIS A 330 16.19 47.84 11.94
CA HIS A 330 15.83 48.81 12.97
C HIS A 330 16.86 48.82 14.10
N THR A 331 17.26 47.64 14.55
CA THR A 331 18.26 47.48 15.62
C THR A 331 19.62 48.01 15.20
N GLU A 332 20.06 47.76 13.96
CA GLU A 332 21.29 48.34 13.40
C GLU A 332 21.26 49.87 13.44
N ARG A 333 20.14 50.49 13.04
CA ARG A 333 19.96 51.95 13.09
C ARG A 333 20.00 52.52 14.51
N GLU A 334 19.40 51.83 15.48
CA GLU A 334 19.46 52.27 16.88
C GLU A 334 20.89 52.21 17.42
N VAL A 335 21.62 51.15 17.11
CA VAL A 335 23.03 51.00 17.51
C VAL A 335 23.89 52.10 16.87
N GLU A 336 23.71 52.38 15.58
CA GLU A 336 24.41 53.47 14.90
C GLU A 336 24.10 54.83 15.53
N GLN A 337 22.85 55.12 15.87
CA GLN A 337 22.48 56.36 16.56
C GLN A 337 23.15 56.50 17.92
N VAL A 338 23.24 55.43 18.70
CA VAL A 338 23.94 55.44 20.00
C VAL A 338 25.44 55.66 19.82
N ILE A 339 26.05 55.06 18.79
CA ILE A 339 27.46 55.29 18.45
C ILE A 339 27.69 56.76 18.06
N GLU A 340 26.80 57.33 17.24
CA GLU A 340 26.89 58.71 16.78
C GLU A 340 26.72 59.71 17.93
N GLN A 341 25.77 59.46 18.85
CA GLN A 341 25.58 60.25 20.06
C GLN A 341 26.82 60.21 20.98
N ARG A 342 27.46 59.04 21.12
CA ARG A 342 28.71 58.92 21.89
C ARG A 342 29.89 59.60 21.19
N ARG A 343 29.97 59.56 19.87
CA ARG A 343 30.99 60.32 19.11
C ARG A 343 30.79 61.82 19.27
N ALA A 344 29.55 62.30 19.20
CA ALA A 344 29.20 63.70 19.41
C ALA A 344 29.52 64.19 20.83
N SER A 345 29.30 63.36 21.86
CA SER A 345 29.66 63.69 23.24
C SER A 345 31.17 63.68 23.51
N LEU A 346 31.93 62.86 22.78
CA LEU A 346 33.39 62.86 22.83
C LEU A 346 34.01 64.07 22.11
N LEU A 347 33.34 64.60 21.08
CA LEU A 347 33.79 65.75 20.30
C LEU A 347 33.43 67.11 20.95
N SER A 348 32.45 67.17 21.86
CA SER A 348 32.02 68.42 22.51
C SER A 348 32.79 68.79 23.80
N GLY A 349 33.68 67.91 24.30
CA GLY A 349 34.74 68.24 25.26
C GLY A 349 34.33 68.73 26.67
N GLY A 350 34.73 68.00 27.72
CA GLY A 350 34.80 68.53 29.09
C GLY A 350 34.60 67.48 30.19
N GLY A 351 35.68 67.18 30.93
CA GLY A 351 35.63 66.30 32.09
C GLY A 351 34.85 66.89 33.27
N GLY A 352 34.04 66.06 33.93
CA GLY A 352 33.38 66.34 35.20
C GLY A 352 32.51 65.15 35.65
N PRO A 353 32.49 64.77 36.94
CA PRO A 353 31.99 63.47 37.38
C PRO A 353 30.46 63.46 37.52
N ILE A 354 29.82 62.36 37.12
CA ILE A 354 28.38 62.17 37.31
C ILE A 354 28.15 61.31 38.56
N SER A 355 27.51 61.92 39.57
CA SER A 355 26.83 61.26 40.69
C SER A 355 25.31 61.50 40.58
N PRO A 356 24.45 60.71 41.25
CA PRO A 356 23.16 60.25 40.72
C PRO A 356 21.92 61.01 41.24
N SER A 357 20.84 61.12 40.43
CA SER A 357 19.45 61.28 40.91
C SER A 357 18.37 61.24 39.82
N ARG A 358 17.43 60.28 39.96
CA ARG A 358 15.95 60.31 39.84
C ARG A 358 15.16 61.07 38.74
N GLU A 359 14.19 60.31 38.20
CA GLU A 359 12.81 60.63 37.76
C GLU A 359 12.52 61.38 36.45
N GLY A 360 11.67 60.77 35.59
CA GLY A 360 10.91 61.44 34.51
C GLY A 360 10.52 60.49 33.37
N GLY A 361 9.22 60.34 33.10
CA GLY A 361 8.61 59.32 32.22
C GLY A 361 8.86 59.45 30.70
N GLY A 362 8.47 58.40 29.97
CA GLY A 362 8.49 58.37 28.49
C GLY A 362 8.10 57.01 27.91
N ASP A 363 6.81 56.88 27.55
CA ASP A 363 6.24 56.11 26.44
C ASP A 363 6.64 54.64 26.19
N HIS A 364 5.89 53.73 26.82
CA HIS A 364 5.65 52.39 26.26
C HIS A 364 4.58 52.47 25.16
N LEU A 365 5.01 52.73 23.93
CA LEU A 365 4.18 52.60 22.74
C LEU A 365 4.64 51.40 21.89
N PHE A 366 3.67 50.54 21.58
CA PHE A 366 3.65 49.45 20.58
C PHE A 366 4.23 48.07 20.94
N PHE A 367 3.38 47.22 21.50
CA PHE A 367 3.20 45.82 21.05
C PHE A 367 1.74 45.43 21.25
N ASN A 368 0.88 45.79 20.29
CA ASN A 368 -0.53 45.37 20.28
C ASN A 368 -0.95 45.09 18.84
N ALA A 369 -0.38 44.04 18.26
CA ALA A 369 -0.86 43.43 17.02
C ALA A 369 -0.27 42.01 16.96
N TYR A 370 -0.94 41.04 17.58
CA TYR A 370 -1.01 39.61 17.21
C TYR A 370 -1.63 38.82 18.38
N ALA A 371 -2.92 39.03 18.62
CA ALA A 371 -3.73 38.21 19.54
C ALA A 371 -5.10 37.85 18.96
N ALA A 372 -5.23 37.85 17.62
CA ALA A 372 -6.49 37.53 16.95
C ALA A 372 -6.22 36.60 15.76
N ALA A 373 -5.91 35.34 16.02
CA ALA A 373 -6.19 34.19 15.14
C ALA A 373 -5.61 32.91 15.76
N SER A 374 -6.30 32.35 16.75
CA SER A 374 -6.17 30.93 17.11
C SER A 374 -7.52 30.46 17.63
N PRO A 375 -8.22 29.54 16.94
CA PRO A 375 -9.35 28.84 17.53
C PRO A 375 -8.79 27.81 18.52
N SER A 376 -9.23 27.93 19.77
CA SER A 376 -9.01 26.93 20.83
C SER A 376 -9.65 25.59 20.50
N PRO A 377 -8.99 24.44 20.72
CA PRO A 377 -9.68 23.16 20.85
C PRO A 377 -10.13 22.96 22.30
N SER A 378 -11.41 22.67 22.47
CA SER A 378 -12.06 22.20 23.68
C SER A 378 -11.52 20.83 24.11
N HIS A 379 -11.31 20.66 25.42
CA HIS A 379 -11.05 19.37 26.05
C HIS A 379 -12.19 18.37 25.85
N HIS A 380 -11.87 17.15 25.42
CA HIS A 380 -12.54 15.94 25.88
C HIS A 380 -11.55 14.78 26.07
N VAL A 381 -11.83 14.05 27.15
CA VAL A 381 -11.19 12.92 27.82
C VAL A 381 -10.76 11.75 26.91
N GLY A 382 -9.63 11.10 27.25
CA GLY A 382 -9.34 9.72 26.82
C GLY A 382 -7.88 9.30 27.04
N VAL A 383 -7.67 8.35 27.95
CA VAL A 383 -6.41 7.77 28.38
C VAL A 383 -5.98 6.61 27.46
N ASP A 384 -4.65 6.48 27.30
CA ASP A 384 -3.82 5.35 26.83
C ASP A 384 -3.87 4.85 25.38
N GLY A 385 -2.72 5.03 24.70
CA GLY A 385 -2.34 4.36 23.46
C GLY A 385 -0.81 4.37 23.29
N MET A 386 -0.24 3.17 23.30
CA MET A 386 1.19 2.84 23.27
C MET A 386 1.96 3.45 22.09
N SER A 387 3.21 3.78 22.37
CA SER A 387 4.29 4.19 21.47
C SER A 387 4.57 3.18 20.36
N GLY A 388 4.62 3.65 19.12
CA GLY A 388 5.26 2.99 17.98
C GLY A 388 6.03 4.03 17.18
N GLU A 389 7.34 4.10 17.42
CA GLU A 389 8.30 4.94 16.69
C GLU A 389 8.35 4.53 15.22
N ALA A 390 8.33 5.51 14.32
CA ALA A 390 8.68 5.32 12.92
C ALA A 390 9.76 6.34 12.55
N GLU A 391 10.98 5.84 12.40
CA GLU A 391 12.15 6.57 11.92
C GLU A 391 11.87 7.19 10.53
N MET A 392 12.06 8.52 10.43
CA MET A 392 12.21 9.19 9.14
C MET A 392 13.69 9.29 8.79
N GLU A 393 14.14 8.47 7.84
CA GLU A 393 15.35 8.76 7.08
C GLU A 393 15.07 9.95 6.14
N GLY A 394 15.70 11.08 6.41
CA GLY A 394 15.71 12.25 5.54
C GLY A 394 16.87 12.20 4.56
N GLU A 395 16.57 11.97 3.28
CA GLU A 395 17.50 12.24 2.18
C GLU A 395 17.69 13.76 2.05
N GLY A 396 18.95 14.19 2.14
CA GLY A 396 19.35 15.60 2.05
C GLY A 396 19.27 16.14 0.63
N GLU A 397 18.56 17.25 0.46
CA GLU A 397 18.82 18.22 -0.60
C GLU A 397 19.76 19.29 -0.05
N GLU A 398 20.98 19.33 -0.59
CA GLU A 398 21.94 20.41 -0.36
C GLU A 398 21.37 21.73 -0.91
N ILE A 399 21.05 22.66 -0.01
CA ILE A 399 20.87 24.07 -0.35
C ILE A 399 22.22 24.76 -0.13
N GLU A 400 23.00 24.86 -1.20
CA GLU A 400 24.15 25.77 -1.27
C GLU A 400 23.68 27.21 -1.00
N GLY A 401 24.11 27.78 0.13
CA GLY A 401 23.76 29.15 0.52
C GLY A 401 24.03 29.50 2.00
N GLY A 402 24.28 28.51 2.86
CA GLY A 402 24.43 28.72 4.31
C GLY A 402 25.81 29.20 4.80
N GLY A 403 26.83 29.23 3.95
CA GLY A 403 28.23 29.48 4.38
C GLY A 403 28.49 30.93 4.84
N VAL A 404 27.85 31.92 4.20
CA VAL A 404 28.10 33.34 4.47
C VAL A 404 27.34 33.83 5.72
N GLN A 405 26.21 33.20 6.06
CA GLN A 405 25.34 33.64 7.15
C GLN A 405 25.81 33.16 8.54
N ARG A 406 26.49 32.01 8.64
CA ARG A 406 27.10 31.55 9.90
C ARG A 406 28.24 32.47 10.36
N ALA A 407 28.98 33.07 9.44
CA ALA A 407 30.06 34.01 9.75
C ALA A 407 29.53 35.32 10.36
N HIS A 408 28.39 35.83 9.88
CA HIS A 408 27.79 37.07 10.40
C HIS A 408 27.19 36.89 11.80
N LEU A 409 26.61 35.73 12.09
CA LEU A 409 26.09 35.42 13.43
C LEU A 409 27.21 35.28 14.46
N HIS A 410 28.34 34.67 14.08
CA HIS A 410 29.51 34.52 14.95
C HIS A 410 30.23 35.85 15.20
N HIS A 411 30.26 36.75 14.21
CA HIS A 411 30.84 38.09 14.34
C HIS A 411 29.96 39.03 15.21
N ALA A 412 28.63 38.94 15.10
CA ALA A 412 27.69 39.67 15.95
C ALA A 412 27.76 39.23 17.42
N LEU A 413 27.98 37.94 17.68
CA LEU A 413 28.15 37.40 19.04
C LEU A 413 29.50 37.79 19.66
N GLN A 414 30.58 37.86 18.87
CA GLN A 414 31.88 38.34 19.36
C GLN A 414 31.90 39.84 19.69
N LEU A 415 31.18 40.67 18.92
CA LEU A 415 31.05 42.10 19.23
C LEU A 415 30.27 42.36 20.54
N SER A 416 29.41 41.44 20.96
CA SER A 416 28.73 41.50 22.26
C SER A 416 29.62 41.12 23.47
N GLY A 417 30.76 40.46 23.23
CA GLY A 417 31.63 39.91 24.28
C GLY A 417 32.81 40.79 24.71
N VAL A 418 33.21 41.78 23.90
CA VAL A 418 34.45 42.56 24.12
C VAL A 418 34.23 43.82 24.98
N ALA A 419 32.98 44.16 25.32
CA ALA A 419 32.67 45.29 26.21
C ALA A 419 32.42 44.87 27.68
N SER A 420 33.06 43.80 28.15
CA SER A 420 33.03 43.40 29.58
C SER A 420 34.09 44.16 30.38
N GLY A 421 33.93 45.49 30.42
CA GLY A 421 34.79 46.40 31.17
C GLY A 421 33.98 47.57 31.72
N SER A 422 33.14 47.28 32.72
CA SER A 422 32.28 48.21 33.45
C SER A 422 31.16 48.87 32.62
N ILE A 423 29.91 48.49 32.89
CA ILE A 423 28.66 49.29 32.88
C ILE A 423 27.52 48.33 33.26
N GLY A 424 26.70 48.73 34.24
CA GLY A 424 25.67 47.91 34.86
C GLY A 424 24.41 47.64 34.01
N SER A 425 23.85 46.45 34.24
CA SER A 425 22.42 46.09 34.31
C SER A 425 21.39 46.56 33.26
N VAL A 426 21.71 46.60 31.96
CA VAL A 426 20.65 46.82 30.92
C VAL A 426 20.56 45.69 29.87
N GLY A 427 21.41 44.66 29.91
CA GLY A 427 21.57 43.71 28.79
C GLY A 427 20.88 42.33 28.87
N SER A 428 20.17 41.96 29.95
CA SER A 428 19.69 40.56 30.11
C SER A 428 18.28 40.27 29.58
N ILE A 429 17.48 41.28 29.23
CA ILE A 429 16.06 41.12 28.88
C ILE A 429 15.83 40.70 27.42
N SER A 430 16.84 40.84 26.55
CA SER A 430 16.70 40.63 25.09
C SER A 430 16.87 39.18 24.64
N ARG A 431 17.71 38.37 25.30
CA ARG A 431 18.07 37.02 24.82
C ARG A 431 16.99 35.97 25.11
N ASP A 432 16.49 35.92 26.34
CA ASP A 432 15.53 34.90 26.77
C ASP A 432 14.14 35.09 26.15
N ARG A 433 13.73 36.35 25.93
CA ARG A 433 12.47 36.65 25.23
C ARG A 433 12.54 36.32 23.74
N MET A 434 13.70 36.48 23.11
CA MET A 434 13.89 36.16 21.70
C MET A 434 13.89 34.64 21.45
N GLY A 435 14.49 33.87 22.36
CA GLY A 435 14.38 32.40 22.35
C GLY A 435 12.93 31.93 22.50
N SER A 436 12.18 32.53 23.44
CA SER A 436 10.77 32.19 23.67
C SER A 436 9.85 32.52 22.48
N VAL A 437 10.08 33.66 21.81
CA VAL A 437 9.30 34.07 20.63
C VAL A 437 9.61 33.18 19.42
N LEU A 438 10.88 32.84 19.18
CA LEU A 438 11.26 31.92 18.11
C LEU A 438 10.70 30.51 18.36
N MET A 439 10.80 29.99 19.59
CA MET A 439 10.24 28.67 19.95
C MET A 439 8.71 28.62 19.77
N SER A 440 8.00 29.69 20.16
CA SER A 440 6.55 29.80 19.97
C SER A 440 6.13 29.96 18.50
N LEU A 441 6.97 30.58 17.65
CA LEU A 441 6.66 30.84 16.24
C LEU A 441 6.96 29.65 15.32
N PHE A 442 7.95 28.81 15.68
CA PHE A 442 8.31 27.63 14.90
C PHE A 442 7.53 26.36 15.27
N GLY A 443 6.68 26.41 16.30
CA GLY A 443 5.95 25.22 16.76
C GLY A 443 6.87 24.07 17.18
N LEU A 444 8.15 24.37 17.46
CA LEU A 444 9.11 23.43 17.97
C LEU A 444 8.79 23.23 19.46
N HIS A 445 7.91 22.28 19.76
CA HIS A 445 8.01 21.63 21.06
C HIS A 445 9.34 20.90 21.06
N ALA A 446 10.24 21.33 21.94
CA ALA A 446 11.49 20.63 22.18
C ALA A 446 11.17 19.23 22.72
N GLU A 447 11.15 18.23 21.84
CA GLU A 447 11.54 16.87 22.24
C GLU A 447 13.07 16.79 22.12
N LYS A 448 13.68 16.94 23.30
CA LYS A 448 15.09 16.75 23.71
C LYS A 448 16.20 17.39 22.88
#